data_AF-A0A354XUB0-F1
#
_entry.id   AF-A0A354XUB0-F1
#
_cell.length_a   1.000
_cell.length_b   1.000
_cell.length_c   1.000
_cell.angle_alpha   90.00
_cell.angle_beta   90.00
_cell.angle_gamma   90.00
#
_symmetry.space_group_name_H-M   'P 1'
#
loop_
_entity.id
_entity.type
_entity.pdbx_description
1 polymer ?
#
loop_
_entity_poly.entity_id
_entity_poly.type
_entity_poly.pdbx_seq_one_letter_code
_entity_poly.pdbx_strand_id
1 'polypeptide(L)'
;MKPRKIFIYQLLPRLLGNTQANNIQNGTLEENGCGKFNDITGKFLNQLKKGGYSHVWLIGVLAHASTTDYTQYGIPREYPEIIKGNAGSPYAVRDVYDVDPDLAMNVNGRMREFEA
;
A
#
# COMPACT_ATOMS: atom_id res chain seq x y z
N MET A 1 -0.26 -25.32 -26.50
CA MET A 1 -1.28 -24.64 -25.68
C MET A 1 -1.61 -23.29 -26.31
N LYS A 2 -2.89 -22.89 -26.39
CA LYS A 2 -3.23 -21.53 -26.82
C LYS A 2 -2.71 -20.53 -25.77
N PRO A 3 -2.14 -19.38 -26.16
CA PRO A 3 -1.72 -18.36 -25.21
C PRO A 3 -2.95 -17.90 -24.41
N ARG A 4 -2.83 -17.93 -23.08
CA ARG A 4 -3.90 -17.51 -22.17
C ARG A 4 -3.96 -15.98 -22.19
N LYS A 5 -5.13 -15.40 -22.48
CA LYS A 5 -5.31 -13.93 -22.43
C LYS A 5 -5.02 -13.42 -21.02
N ILE A 6 -4.22 -12.36 -20.93
CA ILE A 6 -3.85 -11.73 -19.66
C ILE A 6 -4.90 -10.67 -19.33
N PHE A 7 -5.50 -10.80 -18.15
CA PHE A 7 -6.36 -9.80 -17.51
C PHE A 7 -5.71 -9.37 -16.20
N ILE A 8 -5.43 -8.08 -16.08
CA ILE A 8 -4.70 -7.49 -14.94
C ILE A 8 -5.70 -6.68 -14.11
N TYR A 9 -5.72 -6.94 -12.80
CA TYR A 9 -6.41 -6.09 -11.83
C TYR A 9 -5.39 -5.15 -11.18
N GLN A 10 -5.44 -3.86 -11.50
CA GLN A 10 -4.60 -2.86 -10.84
C GLN A 10 -5.19 -2.56 -9.46
N LEU A 11 -4.35 -2.64 -8.43
CA LEU A 11 -4.75 -2.49 -7.04
C LEU A 11 -3.80 -1.55 -6.30
N LEU A 12 -4.36 -0.56 -5.62
CA LEU A 12 -3.65 0.30 -4.67
C LEU A 12 -3.96 -0.18 -3.24
N PRO A 13 -3.03 -0.86 -2.54
CA PRO A 13 -3.29 -1.43 -1.22
C PRO A 13 -3.79 -0.41 -0.19
N ARG A 14 -3.30 0.84 -0.24
CA ARG A 14 -3.74 1.93 0.63
C ARG A 14 -5.25 2.15 0.65
N LEU A 15 -5.94 1.86 -0.45
CA LEU A 15 -7.39 1.99 -0.58
C LEU A 15 -8.14 0.69 -0.30
N LEU A 16 -7.50 -0.46 -0.52
CA LEU A 16 -8.15 -1.76 -0.32
C LEU A 16 -8.31 -2.04 1.18
N GLY A 17 -9.53 -2.31 1.64
CA GLY A 17 -9.77 -2.67 3.04
C GLY A 17 -9.79 -1.48 3.99
N ASN A 18 -9.46 -0.26 3.54
CA ASN A 18 -9.66 0.93 4.34
C ASN A 18 -11.16 1.18 4.55
N THR A 19 -11.62 1.07 5.79
CA THR A 19 -13.02 1.28 6.19
C THR A 19 -13.30 2.69 6.68
N GLN A 20 -12.27 3.52 6.83
CA GLN A 20 -12.42 4.91 7.27
C GLN A 20 -13.03 5.76 6.15
N ALA A 21 -14.06 6.53 6.51
CA ALA A 21 -14.86 7.33 5.58
C ALA A 21 -14.70 8.85 5.78
N ASN A 22 -13.75 9.28 6.61
CA ASN A 22 -13.58 10.69 6.99
C ASN A 22 -13.20 11.57 5.79
N ASN A 23 -12.37 11.06 4.88
CA ASN A 23 -11.95 11.74 3.64
C ASN A 23 -11.47 13.18 3.86
N ILE A 24 -10.75 13.40 4.95
CA ILE A 24 -10.24 14.72 5.33
C ILE A 24 -9.14 15.11 4.34
N GLN A 25 -9.29 16.27 3.70
CA GLN A 25 -8.28 16.79 2.78
C GLN A 25 -6.95 16.94 3.51
N ASN A 26 -5.91 16.29 2.99
CA ASN A 26 -4.58 16.26 3.61
C ASN A 26 -4.59 15.71 5.06
N GLY A 27 -5.54 14.85 5.41
CA GLY A 27 -5.58 14.21 6.72
C GLY A 27 -4.42 13.25 6.95
N THR A 28 -4.13 13.00 8.23
CA THR A 28 -3.14 12.05 8.73
C THR A 28 -3.54 10.59 8.45
N LEU A 29 -2.60 9.68 8.68
CA LEU A 29 -2.85 8.23 8.60
C LEU A 29 -3.94 7.80 9.59
N GLU A 30 -3.94 8.37 10.79
CA GLU A 30 -4.90 8.08 11.86
C GLU A 30 -6.30 8.59 11.52
N GLU A 31 -6.39 9.78 10.92
CA GLU A 31 -7.65 10.41 10.53
C GLU A 31 -8.31 9.69 9.35
N ASN A 32 -7.55 9.37 8.31
CA ASN A 32 -8.10 8.84 7.05
C ASN A 32 -7.98 7.32 6.91
N GLY A 33 -7.23 6.68 7.80
CA GLY A 33 -6.92 5.26 7.70
C GLY A 33 -6.05 4.91 6.49
N CYS A 34 -5.75 3.62 6.40
CA CYS A 34 -5.02 3.02 5.29
C CYS A 34 -5.34 1.53 5.25
N GLY A 35 -5.50 0.99 4.05
CA GLY A 35 -5.51 -0.44 3.82
C GLY A 35 -4.17 -1.08 4.17
N LYS A 36 -4.19 -2.36 4.47
CA LYS A 36 -3.07 -3.13 4.98
C LYS A 36 -2.80 -4.35 4.12
N PHE A 37 -1.58 -4.90 4.16
CA PHE A 37 -1.24 -6.10 3.39
C PHE A 37 -2.17 -7.27 3.73
N ASN A 38 -2.55 -7.42 4.99
CA ASN A 38 -3.47 -8.47 5.43
C ASN A 38 -4.93 -8.29 4.95
N ASP A 39 -5.28 -7.15 4.35
CA ASP A 39 -6.57 -6.97 3.67
C ASP A 39 -6.62 -7.70 2.31
N ILE A 40 -5.45 -8.02 1.73
CA ILE A 40 -5.32 -8.82 0.50
C ILE A 40 -5.49 -10.31 0.84
N THR A 41 -6.71 -10.70 1.18
CA THR A 41 -7.00 -12.07 1.64
C THR A 41 -7.07 -13.07 0.48
N GLY A 42 -6.81 -14.35 0.77
CA GLY A 42 -7.05 -15.44 -0.17
C GLY A 42 -8.50 -15.52 -0.65
N LYS A 43 -9.48 -15.10 0.18
CA LYS A 43 -10.89 -14.98 -0.24
C LYS A 43 -11.04 -13.92 -1.33
N PHE A 44 -10.47 -12.73 -1.15
CA PHE A 44 -10.50 -11.65 -2.13
C PHE A 44 -9.83 -12.08 -3.46
N LEU A 45 -8.62 -12.64 -3.38
CA LEU A 45 -7.89 -13.13 -4.56
C LEU A 45 -8.66 -14.23 -5.30
N ASN A 46 -9.31 -15.13 -4.58
CA ASN A 46 -10.17 -16.15 -5.18
C ASN A 46 -11.39 -15.56 -5.90
N GLN A 47 -11.96 -14.44 -5.41
CA GLN A 47 -13.04 -13.76 -6.12
C GLN A 47 -12.54 -13.09 -7.41
N LEU A 48 -11.37 -12.43 -7.38
CA LEU A 48 -10.75 -11.90 -8.60
C LEU A 48 -10.50 -13.00 -9.64
N LYS A 49 -9.97 -14.14 -9.20
CA LYS A 49 -9.75 -15.32 -10.05
C LYS A 49 -11.05 -15.84 -10.66
N LYS A 50 -12.13 -15.94 -9.87
CA LYS A 50 -13.48 -16.32 -10.36
C LYS A 50 -14.04 -15.31 -11.36
N GLY A 51 -13.71 -14.03 -11.20
CA GLY A 51 -14.04 -12.95 -12.13
C GLY A 51 -13.24 -12.95 -13.43
N GLY A 52 -12.27 -13.87 -13.59
CA GLY A 52 -11.47 -14.01 -14.82
C GLY A 52 -10.15 -13.24 -14.82
N TYR A 53 -9.80 -12.56 -13.74
CA TYR A 53 -8.49 -11.92 -13.61
C TYR A 53 -7.38 -12.97 -13.47
N SER A 54 -6.27 -12.70 -14.15
CA SER A 54 -5.11 -13.60 -14.20
C SER A 54 -3.95 -13.11 -13.35
N HIS A 55 -3.84 -11.79 -13.17
CA HIS A 55 -2.75 -11.14 -12.45
C HIS A 55 -3.29 -9.97 -11.64
N VAL A 56 -2.64 -9.67 -10.52
CA VAL A 56 -2.84 -8.44 -9.76
C VAL A 56 -1.59 -7.59 -9.93
N TRP A 57 -1.78 -6.33 -10.28
CA TRP A 57 -0.70 -5.35 -10.32
C TRP A 57 -0.84 -4.42 -9.11
N LEU A 58 0.01 -4.65 -8.11
CA LEU A 58 0.09 -3.80 -6.93
C LEU A 58 0.85 -2.52 -7.27
N ILE A 59 0.23 -1.38 -6.98
CA ILE A 59 0.87 -0.05 -7.10
C ILE A 59 0.98 0.59 -5.71
N GLY A 60 1.97 1.48 -5.51
CA GLY A 60 2.17 2.17 -4.23
C GLY A 60 2.64 1.28 -3.08
N VAL A 61 3.24 0.12 -3.39
CA VAL A 61 3.78 -0.82 -2.38
C VAL A 61 5.15 -0.40 -1.89
N LEU A 62 6.02 0.07 -2.79
CA LEU A 62 7.37 0.47 -2.43
C LEU A 62 7.32 1.60 -1.42
N ALA A 63 8.31 1.62 -0.52
CA ALA A 63 8.49 2.69 0.43
C ALA A 63 8.53 4.04 -0.30
N HIS A 64 7.46 4.82 -0.14
CA HIS A 64 7.36 6.15 -0.72
C HIS A 64 7.47 7.20 0.37
N ALA A 65 7.77 8.42 -0.05
CA ALA A 65 7.93 9.54 0.85
C ALA A 65 6.54 10.01 1.33
N SER A 66 6.34 10.04 2.65
CA SER A 66 5.14 10.49 3.35
C SER A 66 5.53 11.35 4.56
N THR A 67 4.58 12.00 5.22
CA THR A 67 4.86 12.81 6.42
C THR A 67 4.71 12.03 7.73
N THR A 68 4.33 10.75 7.67
CA THR A 68 4.20 9.88 8.85
C THR A 68 5.57 9.61 9.48
N ASP A 69 5.69 9.78 10.80
CA ASP A 69 6.96 9.60 11.51
C ASP A 69 7.20 8.14 11.90
N TYR A 70 8.20 7.54 11.26
CA TYR A 70 8.63 6.16 11.51
C TYR A 70 10.04 6.06 12.12
N THR A 71 10.57 7.13 12.72
CA THR A 71 11.92 7.15 13.33
C THR A 71 12.13 6.11 14.41
N GLN A 72 11.09 5.77 15.17
CA GLN A 72 11.14 4.68 16.17
C GLN A 72 11.44 3.30 15.55
N TYR A 73 11.25 3.14 14.24
CA TYR A 73 11.54 1.93 13.47
C TYR A 73 12.81 2.05 12.62
N GLY A 74 13.63 3.08 12.87
CA GLY A 74 14.86 3.34 12.12
C GLY A 74 14.66 3.94 10.73
N ILE A 75 13.44 4.39 10.40
CA ILE A 75 13.15 5.08 9.13
C ILE A 75 13.31 6.60 9.33
N PRO A 76 14.19 7.29 8.58
CA PRO A 76 14.33 8.74 8.68
C PRO A 76 13.02 9.48 8.39
N ARG A 77 12.79 10.61 9.07
CA ARG A 77 11.69 11.53 8.71
C ARG A 77 11.99 12.17 7.36
N GLU A 78 10.93 12.38 6.59
CA GLU A 78 10.96 13.14 5.35
C GLU A 78 10.66 14.63 5.61
N TYR A 79 11.10 15.49 4.68
CA TYR A 79 10.85 16.93 4.75
C TYR A 79 9.44 17.26 4.24
N PRO A 80 8.47 17.68 5.09
CA PRO A 80 7.07 17.79 4.68
C PRO A 80 6.83 18.74 3.51
N GLU A 81 7.64 19.79 3.37
CA GLU A 81 7.51 20.82 2.33
C GLU A 81 7.71 20.30 0.90
N ILE A 82 8.38 19.16 0.72
CA ILE A 82 8.60 18.55 -0.61
C ILE A 82 7.66 17.36 -0.87
N ILE A 83 6.82 16.99 0.10
CA ILE A 83 5.90 15.85 -0.02
C ILE A 83 4.57 16.31 -0.60
N LYS A 84 4.06 15.57 -1.59
CA LYS A 84 2.75 15.84 -2.20
C LYS A 84 1.61 15.31 -1.31
N GLY A 85 1.29 16.05 -0.27
CA GLY A 85 0.27 15.72 0.74
C GLY A 85 0.75 14.71 1.78
N ASN A 86 0.09 14.63 2.93
CA ASN A 86 0.56 13.86 4.09
C ASN A 86 0.79 12.36 3.80
N ALA A 87 -0.12 11.76 3.04
CA ALA A 87 -0.02 10.38 2.58
C ALA A 87 1.12 10.11 1.58
N GLY A 88 1.71 11.16 1.01
CA GLY A 88 2.70 11.01 -0.06
C GLY A 88 2.10 10.62 -1.40
N SER A 89 2.94 10.68 -2.43
CA SER A 89 2.62 10.13 -3.75
C SER A 89 3.10 8.67 -3.80
N PRO A 90 2.28 7.70 -4.25
CA PRO A 90 2.71 6.31 -4.40
C PRO A 90 3.82 6.12 -5.45
N TYR A 91 4.17 7.18 -6.20
CA TYR A 91 5.25 7.21 -7.18
C TYR A 91 6.49 7.98 -6.68
N ALA A 92 6.44 8.62 -5.51
CA ALA A 92 7.58 9.29 -4.90
C ALA A 92 8.39 8.27 -4.07
N VAL A 93 8.97 7.28 -4.74
CA VAL A 93 9.69 6.18 -4.09
C VAL A 93 10.98 6.70 -3.47
N ARG A 94 11.16 6.42 -2.17
CA ARG A 94 12.39 6.75 -1.41
C ARG A 94 13.33 5.55 -1.30
N ASP A 95 12.78 4.34 -1.27
CA ASP A 95 13.54 3.09 -1.19
C ASP A 95 12.86 2.01 -2.03
N VAL A 96 13.61 1.43 -2.96
CA VAL A 96 13.13 0.36 -3.86
C VAL A 96 13.31 -1.04 -3.26
N TYR A 97 13.99 -1.16 -2.11
CA TYR A 97 14.26 -2.41 -1.41
C TYR A 97 13.37 -2.61 -0.17
N ASP A 98 12.56 -1.61 0.21
CA ASP A 98 11.62 -1.65 1.33
C ASP A 98 10.18 -1.41 0.84
N VAL A 99 9.21 -1.80 1.66
CA VAL A 99 7.79 -1.58 1.42
C VAL A 99 7.26 -0.48 2.33
N ASP A 100 6.14 0.12 1.92
CA ASP A 100 5.59 1.26 2.63
C ASP A 100 5.08 0.87 4.04
N PRO A 101 5.57 1.52 5.11
CA PRO A 101 5.19 1.19 6.48
C PRO A 101 3.72 1.49 6.79
N ASP A 102 3.05 2.38 6.04
CA ASP A 102 1.62 2.64 6.21
C ASP A 102 0.80 1.38 5.90
N LEU A 103 1.31 0.47 5.05
CA LEU A 103 0.62 -0.74 4.60
C LEU A 103 0.79 -1.93 5.55
N ALA A 104 1.68 -1.83 6.54
CA ALA A 104 1.94 -2.92 7.48
C ALA A 104 1.08 -2.81 8.76
N MET A 105 0.75 -3.96 9.34
CA MET A 105 0.22 -4.08 10.70
C MET A 105 1.34 -3.99 11.73
N ASN A 106 2.48 -4.63 11.44
CA ASN A 106 3.72 -4.55 12.21
C ASN A 106 4.82 -3.94 11.34
N VAL A 107 5.15 -2.68 11.60
CA VAL A 107 6.15 -1.93 10.84
C VAL A 107 7.52 -2.63 10.84
N ASN A 108 7.98 -3.21 11.97
CA ASN A 108 9.24 -3.97 12.02
C ASN A 108 9.19 -5.29 11.23
N GLY A 109 7.99 -5.81 10.96
CA GLY A 109 7.74 -7.03 10.21
C GLY A 109 7.28 -6.81 8.76
N ARG A 110 7.23 -5.57 8.27
CA ARG A 110 6.56 -5.18 7.02
C ARG A 110 6.94 -5.98 5.78
N MET A 111 8.23 -6.30 5.60
CA MET A 111 8.67 -7.15 4.48
C MET A 111 8.10 -8.56 4.57
N ARG A 112 8.10 -9.15 5.78
CA ARG A 112 7.51 -10.48 6.01
C ARG A 112 5.99 -10.47 5.82
N GLU A 113 5.32 -9.37 6.17
CA GLU A 113 3.87 -9.23 5.90
C GLU A 113 3.57 -9.11 4.41
N PHE A 114 4.42 -8.41 3.66
CA PHE A 114 4.27 -8.27 2.21
C PHE A 114 4.50 -9.58 1.44
N GLU A 115 5.44 -10.41 1.91
CA GLU A 115 5.80 -11.69 1.29
C GLU A 115 4.85 -12.86 1.59
N ALA A 116 3.98 -12.72 2.61
CA ALA A 116 3.09 -13.78 3.11
C ALA A 116 1.85 -14.00 2.23
#